data_AF-A0A0Q4XGF8-F1
#
_entry.id   AF-A0A0Q4XGF8-F1
#
_cell.length_a   1.000
_cell.length_b   1.000
_cell.length_c   1.000
_cell.angle_alpha   90.00
_cell.angle_beta   90.00
_cell.angle_gamma   90.00
#
_symmetry.space_group_name_H-M   'P 1'
#
loop_
_entity.id
_entity.type
_entity.pdbx_description
1 polymer ?
#
loop_
_entity_poly.entity_id
_entity_poly.type
_entity_poly.pdbx_seq_one_letter_code
_entity_poly.pdbx_strand_id
1 'polypeptide(L)' 'MTRDQLAAELTRIAKLQLSDITRAVKNGEKSIALNEVTDLARRLHLLSDAIAGRPAAPVAPAPAAHP' A
#
# COMPACT_ATOMS: atom_id res chain seq x y z
N MET A 1 3.78 -17.78 -4.78
CA MET A 1 4.16 -17.25 -3.46
C MET A 1 3.91 -18.33 -2.41
N THR A 2 4.84 -18.59 -1.51
CA THR A 2 4.66 -19.56 -0.40
C THR A 2 3.95 -18.91 0.79
N ARG A 3 3.50 -19.73 1.76
CA ARG A 3 2.90 -19.23 3.02
C ARG A 3 3.84 -18.30 3.79
N ASP A 4 5.13 -18.65 3.86
CA ASP A 4 6.11 -17.84 4.58
C ASP A 4 6.38 -16.50 3.88
N GLN A 5 6.41 -16.50 2.54
CA GLN A 5 6.52 -15.28 1.75
C GLN A 5 5.31 -14.35 1.96
N LEU A 6 4.11 -14.92 2.06
CA LEU A 6 2.89 -14.17 2.39
C LEU A 6 2.97 -13.52 3.77
N ALA A 7 3.34 -14.29 4.80
CA ALA A 7 3.44 -13.80 6.16
C ALA A 7 4.50 -12.68 6.27
N ALA A 8 5.65 -12.86 5.62
CA ALA A 8 6.71 -11.86 5.57
C ALA A 8 6.24 -10.55 4.91
N GLU A 9 5.53 -10.65 3.77
CA GLU A 9 5.08 -9.47 3.04
C GLU A 9 3.96 -8.72 3.77
N LEU A 10 2.99 -9.43 4.36
CA LEU A 10 1.97 -8.81 5.23
C LEU A 10 2.61 -8.08 6.42
N THR A 11 3.59 -8.71 7.06
CA THR A 11 4.32 -8.10 8.19
C THR A 11 5.07 -6.85 7.75
N ARG A 12 5.69 -6.88 6.58
CA ARG A 12 6.42 -5.73 6.01
C ARG A 12 5.48 -4.56 5.73
N ILE A 13 4.37 -4.81 5.04
CA ILE A 13 3.37 -3.79 4.70
C ILE A 13 2.80 -3.15 5.97
N ALA A 14 2.42 -3.98 6.95
CA ALA A 14 1.88 -3.51 8.22
C ALA A 14 2.88 -2.66 9.00
N LYS A 15 4.14 -3.08 9.11
CA LYS A 15 5.16 -2.33 9.88
C LYS A 15 5.46 -0.95 9.30
N LEU A 16 5.60 -0.85 7.98
CA LEU A 16 5.87 0.43 7.33
C LEU A 16 4.70 1.40 7.56
N GLN A 17 3.49 0.97 7.23
CA GLN A 17 2.32 1.85 7.23
C GLN A 17 1.82 2.18 8.64
N LEU A 18 1.88 1.23 9.58
CA LEU A 18 1.45 1.47 10.96
C LEU A 18 2.30 2.54 11.66
N SER A 19 3.60 2.61 11.35
CA SER A 19 4.50 3.62 11.92
C SER A 19 4.11 5.03 11.47
N ASP A 20 3.88 5.21 10.16
CA ASP A 20 3.53 6.49 9.56
C ASP A 20 2.12 6.96 9.98
N ILE A 21 1.14 6.05 9.98
CA ILE A 21 -0.22 6.34 10.49
C ILE A 21 -0.15 6.76 11.96
N THR A 22 0.57 6.01 12.80
CA THR A 22 0.67 6.32 14.23
C THR A 22 1.31 7.70 14.46
N ARG A 23 2.35 8.04 13.69
CA ARG A 23 3.00 9.34 13.77
C ARG A 23 2.07 10.46 13.33
N ALA A 24 1.40 10.32 12.19
CA ALA A 24 0.47 11.31 11.67
C ALA A 24 -0.69 11.57 12.64
N VAL A 25 -1.26 10.51 13.25
CA VAL A 25 -2.32 10.64 14.26
C VAL A 25 -1.82 11.39 15.50
N LYS A 26 -0.63 11.05 16.01
CA LYS A 26 -0.03 11.73 17.17
C LYS A 26 0.22 13.22 16.92
N ASN A 27 0.57 13.57 15.68
CA ASN A 27 0.82 14.94 15.27
C ASN A 27 -0.45 15.73 14.90
N GLY A 28 -1.63 15.09 14.88
CA GLY A 28 -2.87 15.71 14.43
C GLY A 28 -2.97 15.92 12.91
N GLU A 29 -2.11 15.26 12.13
CA GLU A 29 -2.01 15.39 10.68
C GLU A 29 -3.06 14.51 9.98
N LYS A 30 -4.33 14.91 10.07
CA LYS A 30 -5.48 14.12 9.60
C LYS A 30 -5.39 13.69 8.13
N SER A 31 -4.96 14.59 7.24
CA SER A 31 -4.81 14.28 5.80
C SER A 31 -3.73 13.23 5.54
N ILE A 32 -2.61 13.32 6.26
CA ILE A 32 -1.50 12.37 6.15
C ILE A 32 -1.94 11.01 6.66
N ALA A 33 -2.59 10.95 7.83
CA ALA A 33 -3.11 9.70 8.36
C ALA A 33 -4.09 9.00 7.40
N LEU A 34 -5.00 9.77 6.76
CA LEU A 34 -5.92 9.22 5.77
C LEU A 34 -5.21 8.75 4.49
N ASN A 35 -4.18 9.47 4.05
CA ASN A 35 -3.39 9.09 2.90
C ASN A 35 -2.66 7.76 3.15
N GLU A 36 -2.02 7.60 4.30
CA GLU A 36 -1.34 6.35 4.68
C GLU A 36 -2.32 5.17 4.80
N VAL A 37 -3.53 5.38 5.34
CA VAL A 37 -4.55 4.31 5.37
C VAL A 37 -4.96 3.89 3.95
N THR A 38 -5.07 4.85 3.03
CA THR A 38 -5.42 4.58 1.63
C THR A 38 -4.29 3.82 0.92
N ASP A 39 -3.04 4.18 1.20
CA ASP A 39 -1.87 3.51 0.64
C ASP A 39 -1.71 2.08 1.17
N LEU A 40 -1.98 1.86 2.46
CA LEU A 40 -2.05 0.53 3.07
C LEU A 40 -3.10 -0.33 2.36
N ALA A 41 -4.31 0.19 2.15
CA ALA A 41 -5.38 -0.54 1.46
C ALA A 41 -4.97 -0.91 0.02
N ARG A 42 -4.34 0.02 -0.72
CA ARG A 42 -3.83 -0.23 -2.08
C ARG A 42 -2.81 -1.36 -2.10
N ARG A 43 -1.83 -1.35 -1.18
CA ARG A 43 -0.78 -2.38 -1.10
C ARG A 43 -1.35 -3.76 -0.78
N LEU A 44 -2.32 -3.83 0.14
CA LEU A 44 -3.00 -5.09 0.46
C LEU A 44 -3.80 -5.64 -0.74
N HIS A 45 -4.43 -4.75 -1.52
CA HIS A 45 -5.13 -5.16 -2.73
C HIS A 45 -4.17 -5.75 -3.79
N LEU A 46 -3.05 -5.09 -4.04
CA LEU A 46 -2.01 -5.58 -4.95
C LEU A 46 -1.44 -6.93 -4.51
N LEU A 47 -1.22 -7.11 -3.21
CA LEU A 47 -0.80 -8.39 -2.65
C LEU A 47 -1.87 -9.47 -2.86
N SER A 48 -3.15 -9.13 -2.66
CA SER A 48 -4.26 -10.05 -2.91
C SER A 48 -4.33 -10.48 -4.38
N ASP A 49 -4.17 -9.56 -5.32
CA ASP A 49 -4.18 -9.86 -6.75
C ASP A 49 -3.01 -10.77 -7.13
N ALA A 50 -1.81 -10.49 -6.60
CA ALA A 50 -0.62 -11.31 -6.81
C ALA A 50 -0.79 -12.74 -6.28
N ILE A 51 -1.49 -12.92 -5.16
CA ILE A 51 -1.82 -14.25 -4.61
C ILE A 51 -2.84 -14.96 -5.50
N ALA A 52 -3.87 -14.25 -5.97
CA ALA A 52 -4.93 -14.80 -6.81
C ALA A 52 -4.44 -15.19 -8.23
N GLY A 53 -3.18 -14.92 -8.57
CA GLY A 53 -2.64 -15.11 -9.91
C GLY A 53 -3.26 -14.16 -10.93
N ARG A 54 -3.89 -13.07 -10.48
CA ARG A 54 -4.47 -12.06 -11.34
C ARG A 54 -3.33 -11.11 -11.78
N PRO A 55 -3.12 -10.89 -13.08
CA PRO A 55 -2.11 -9.93 -13.52
C PRO A 55 -2.49 -8.56 -12.98
N ALA A 56 -1.53 -7.89 -12.34
CA ALA A 56 -1.70 -6.51 -11.88
C ALA A 56 -2.11 -5.66 -13.09
N ALA A 57 -3.25 -4.96 -12.98
CA ALA A 57 -3.71 -4.09 -14.03
C ALA A 57 -2.60 -3.08 -14.39
N PRO A 58 -2.30 -2.88 -15.68
CA PRO A 58 -1.24 -1.97 -16.07
C PRO A 58 -1.57 -0.59 -15.54
N VAL A 59 -0.67 -0.06 -14.70
CA VAL A 59 -0.74 1.32 -14.24
C VAL A 59 -0.59 2.18 -15.49
N ALA A 60 -1.68 2.77 -15.97
CA ALA A 60 -1.61 3.65 -17.13
C ALA A 60 -0.63 4.78 -16.80
N PRO A 61 0.40 5.03 -17.64
CA PRO A 61 1.30 6.15 -17.42
C PRO A 61 0.49 7.44 -17.43
N ALA A 62 0.72 8.28 -16.42
CA ALA A 62 0.12 9.61 -16.35
C ALA A 62 0.37 10.35 -17.69
N PRO A 63 -0.63 11.07 -18.23
CA PRO A 63 -0.47 11.72 -19.52
C PRO A 63 0.66 12.76 -19.40
N ALA A 64 1.63 12.65 -20.30
CA ALA A 64 2.70 13.62 -20.42
C ALA A 64 2.09 15.01 -20.62
N ALA A 65 2.38 15.92 -19.69
CA ALA A 65 2.14 17.34 -19.89
C ALA A 65 3.02 17.79 -21.06
N HIS A 66 2.38 18.11 -22.20
CA HIS A 66 3.04 18.76 -23.32
C HIS A 66 3.25 20.26 -23.02
N PRO A 67 4.32 20.87 -23.58
CA PRO A 67 4.80 22.21 -23.25
C PRO A 67 3.88 23.36 -23.66
#